data_AF-A0A357TNR1-F1
#
_entry.id   AF-A0A357TNR1-F1
#
_cell.length_a   1.000
_cell.length_b   1.000
_cell.length_c   1.000
_cell.angle_alpha   90.00
_cell.angle_beta   90.00
_cell.angle_gamma   90.00
#
_symmetry.space_group_name_H-M   'P 1'
#
loop_
_entity.id
_entity.type
_entity.pdbx_description
1 polymer ?
#
loop_
_entity_poly.entity_id
_entity_poly.type
_entity_poly.pdbx_seq_one_letter_code
_entity_poly.pdbx_strand_id
1 'polypeptide(L)' 'MALHVMDEANQCLGCKKPRCQQGCPIQTNIPEVIRLLKANKLDEAGRKAGIVR' A
#
# COMPACT_ATOMS: atom_id res chain seq x y z
N MET A 1 -5.39 8.69 -17.07
CA MET A 1 -5.77 7.50 -16.27
C MET A 1 -4.61 7.14 -15.32
N ALA A 2 -4.37 7.96 -14.30
CA ALA A 2 -3.30 7.79 -13.31
C ALA A 2 -3.61 8.59 -12.02
N LEU A 3 -4.35 9.69 -12.16
CA LEU A 3 -4.86 10.52 -11.06
C LEU A 3 -5.62 9.70 -9.99
N HIS A 4 -6.42 8.73 -10.42
CA HIS A 4 -7.28 7.95 -9.51
C HIS A 4 -6.50 7.14 -8.47
N VAL A 5 -5.27 6.69 -8.79
CA VAL A 5 -4.49 5.83 -7.88
C VAL A 5 -3.97 6.63 -6.69
N MET A 6 -3.55 7.88 -6.91
CA MET A 6 -3.07 8.75 -5.84
C MET A 6 -4.22 9.29 -4.99
N ASP A 7 -5.36 9.61 -5.61
CA ASP A 7 -6.59 9.97 -4.88
C ASP A 7 -7.06 8.82 -3.97
N GLU A 8 -7.09 7.58 -4.48
CA GLU A 8 -7.45 6.41 -3.69
C GLU A 8 -6.46 6.17 -2.54
N ALA A 9 -5.16 6.31 -2.81
CA ALA A 9 -4.15 6.25 -1.76
C ALA A 9 -4.44 7.30 -0.68
N ASN A 10 -4.78 8.53 -1.06
CA ASN A 10 -5.11 9.62 -0.13
C ASN A 10 -6.34 9.32 0.74
N GLN A 11 -7.31 8.56 0.24
CA GLN A 11 -8.47 8.10 1.02
C GLN A 11 -8.11 7.05 2.10
N CYS A 12 -6.92 6.44 2.04
CA CYS A 12 -6.49 5.49 3.07
C CYS A 12 -6.45 6.14 4.46
N LEU A 13 -7.24 5.59 5.38
CA LEU A 13 -7.45 6.10 6.74
C LEU A 13 -6.26 5.87 7.70
N GLY A 14 -5.25 5.09 7.31
CA GLY A 14 -4.12 4.77 8.19
C GLY A 14 -4.54 4.03 9.47
N CYS A 15 -5.42 3.04 9.33
CA CYS A 15 -6.02 2.32 10.46
C CYS A 15 -4.96 1.71 11.39
N LYS A 16 -5.07 1.96 12.70
CA LYS A 16 -4.19 1.37 13.74
C LYS A 16 -4.18 -0.17 13.74
N LYS A 17 -5.32 -0.79 13.43
CA LYS A 17 -5.47 -2.23 13.24
C LYS A 17 -5.95 -2.49 11.80
N PRO A 18 -5.05 -2.67 10.82
CA PRO A 18 -5.41 -2.79 9.42
C PRO A 18 -6.08 -4.14 9.14
N ARG A 19 -7.40 -4.13 8.91
CA ARG A 19 -8.13 -5.34 8.47
C ARG A 19 -7.75 -5.78 7.07
N CYS A 20 -7.31 -4.84 6.22
CA CYS A 20 -6.80 -5.15 4.88
C CYS A 20 -5.62 -6.14 4.92
N GLN A 21 -4.71 -6.00 5.89
CA GLN A 21 -3.58 -6.92 6.06
C GLN A 21 -4.05 -8.30 6.56
N GLN A 22 -5.01 -8.33 7.49
CA GLN A 22 -5.55 -9.58 8.03
C GLN A 22 -6.27 -10.43 6.97
N GLY A 23 -6.94 -9.77 6.02
CA GLY A 23 -7.58 -10.44 4.89
C GLY A 23 -6.63 -10.86 3.78
N CYS A 24 -5.36 -10.43 3.83
CA CYS A 24 -4.40 -10.73 2.78
C CYS A 24 -3.79 -12.13 3.00
N PRO A 25 -3.95 -13.08 2.07
CA PRO A 25 -3.48 -14.47 2.23
C PRO A 25 -1.95 -14.59 2.33
N ILE A 26 -1.22 -13.63 1.75
CA ILE A 26 0.25 -13.56 1.79
C ILE A 26 0.77 -12.56 2.83
N GLN A 27 -0.13 -12.05 3.68
CA GLN A 27 0.18 -11.13 4.79
C GLN A 27 0.89 -9.83 4.37
N THR A 28 0.63 -9.35 3.15
CA THR A 28 1.20 -8.10 2.64
C THR A 28 0.86 -6.91 3.55
N ASN A 29 1.86 -6.08 3.85
CA ASN A 29 1.68 -4.87 4.64
C ASN A 29 1.12 -3.72 3.77
N ILE A 30 -0.14 -3.84 3.37
CA ILE A 30 -0.87 -2.89 2.52
C ILE A 30 -0.81 -1.43 3.01
N PRO A 31 -1.04 -1.12 4.30
CA PRO A 31 -0.98 0.29 4.75
C PRO A 31 0.42 0.88 4.57
N GLU A 32 1.48 0.09 4.76
CA GLU A 32 2.85 0.53 4.50
C GLU A 32 3.11 0.74 3.00
N VAL A 33 2.60 -0.14 2.14
CA VAL A 33 2.69 0.00 0.67
C VAL A 33 2.03 1.30 0.21
N ILE A 34 0.83 1.61 0.70
CA ILE A 34 0.13 2.86 0.39
C ILE A 34 0.93 4.08 0.89
N ARG A 35 1.57 3.96 2.06
CA ARG A 35 2.42 5.03 2.61
C ARG A 35 3.65 5.28 1.73
N LEU A 36 4.30 4.21 1.27
CA LEU A 36 5.44 4.28 0.35
C LEU A 36 5.03 4.80 -1.03
N LEU A 37 3.84 4.44 -1.51
CA LEU A 37 3.25 4.97 -2.74
C LEU A 37 3.04 6.48 -2.64
N LYS A 38 2.45 6.98 -1.54
CA LYS A 38 2.34 8.43 -1.27
C LYS A 38 3.68 9.13 -1.18
N ALA A 39 4.71 8.44 -0.69
CA ALA A 39 6.08 8.95 -0.62
C ALA A 39 6.86 8.82 -1.94
N ASN A 40 6.19 8.41 -3.03
CA ASN A 40 6.79 8.17 -4.36
C ASN A 40 7.93 7.13 -4.36
N LYS A 41 7.95 6.23 -3.37
CA LYS A 41 8.95 5.16 -3.18
C LYS A 41 8.45 3.83 -3.75
N LEU A 42 8.28 3.80 -5.08
CA LEU A 42 7.66 2.67 -5.79
C LEU A 42 8.46 1.36 -5.66
N ASP A 43 9.79 1.42 -5.69
CA ASP A 43 10.67 0.25 -5.50
C ASP A 43 10.50 -0.40 -4.11
N GLU A 44 10.49 0.43 -3.06
CA GLU A 44 10.27 -0.05 -1.69
C GLU A 44 8.85 -0.61 -1.54
N ALA A 45 7.86 0.06 -2.13
CA ALA A 45 6.47 -0.39 -2.16
C ALA A 45 6.34 -1.75 -2.86
N GLY A 46 7.00 -1.94 -4.00
CA GLY A 46 7.03 -3.19 -4.77
C GLY A 46 7.67 -4.35 -3.98
N ARG A 47 8.77 -4.10 -3.26
CA ARG A 47 9.38 -5.09 -2.37
C ARG A 47 8.46 -5.47 -1.22
N LYS A 48 7.80 -4.49 -0.59
CA LYS A 48 6.85 -4.73 0.51
C LYS A 48 5.56 -5.41 0.04
N ALA A 49 5.14 -5.16 -1.20
CA ALA A 49 4.01 -5.81 -1.84
C ALA A 49 4.32 -7.23 -2.35
N GLY A 50 5.59 -7.61 -2.43
CA GLY A 50 6.03 -8.91 -2.97
C GLY A 50 6.08 -8.98 -4.50
N ILE A 51 6.11 -7.82 -5.17
CA ILE A 51 6.06 -7.70 -6.65
C ILE A 51 7.47 -7.64 -7.24
N VAL A 52 8.42 -6.99 -6.56
CA VAL A 52 9.82 -6.84 -6.98
C VAL A 52 10.72 -7.75 -6.14
N ARG A 53 11.55 -8.56 -6.80
CA ARG A 53 12.57 -9.41 -6.19
C ARG A 53 13.89 -8.66 -6.08
#